data_AF-A0A1W9LDG1-F1
#
_entry.id   AF-A0A1W9LDG1-F1
#
_cell.length_a   1.000
_cell.length_b   1.000
_cell.length_c   1.000
_cell.angle_alpha   90.00
_cell.angle_beta   90.00
_cell.angle_gamma   90.00
#
_symmetry.space_group_name_H-M   'P 1'
#
loop_
_entity.id
_entity.type
_entity.pdbx_description
1 polymer ?
#
loop_
_entity_poly.entity_id
_entity_poly.type
_entity_poly.pdbx_seq_one_letter_code
_entity_poly.pdbx_strand_id
1 'polypeptide(L)'
;MKTERNPLRVVASHPNSRWRSIVVIGVAALLVAGAVVSAADEPPIARDAQSTTGPRRPASQTLEAQLSVARLLAISNPVVISNVPAYLWYRGCGPTSVGMVLGYWDGRGYDDLVPGSAATQTTAVNNMMASSQHYSDYSLPLDYYPTLVADGSQTNVGGCHTDNSVADFMQTSRSLYGNYWGWGYFSRVYNGLVNYVNMVAPQYECGAQSLTFSSFTWNRYCSEIASNHPVVLLVDSDSDGFSDHFVAGIGYGTDGTTNMYACYDTWDKNVHWYAFTNMASGRPYGIYGATFFSLAPLVTEPPTKPTNPSPTNTATGVSCSAILAWHQGTNAASYDVYLGTNPTPGAPEFQTSQAGTNYTPGALANERTYYWRVDAVNAAGKATG
;
A
#
# COMPACT_ATOMS: atom_id res chain seq x y z
N MET A 1 -44.47 15.25 -5.92
CA MET A 1 -45.64 15.98 -5.38
C MET A 1 -45.14 16.97 -4.32
N LYS A 2 -45.86 18.07 -4.06
CA LYS A 2 -45.51 18.99 -2.96
C LYS A 2 -45.96 18.37 -1.62
N THR A 3 -45.17 18.52 -0.57
CA THR A 3 -45.58 18.23 0.81
C THR A 3 -45.19 19.39 1.70
N GLU A 4 -46.17 19.94 2.41
CA GLU A 4 -46.02 21.10 3.28
C GLU A 4 -45.30 20.70 4.58
N ARG A 5 -44.66 21.67 5.25
CA ARG A 5 -43.98 21.47 6.54
C ARG A 5 -44.33 22.60 7.50
N ASN A 6 -45.18 22.32 8.49
CA ASN A 6 -45.44 23.23 9.60
C ASN A 6 -44.54 22.88 10.81
N PRO A 7 -44.00 23.87 11.55
CA PRO A 7 -43.04 23.65 12.64
C PRO A 7 -43.71 23.34 13.99
N LEU A 8 -42.93 22.75 14.90
CA LEU A 8 -43.31 22.42 16.28
C LEU A 8 -42.57 23.32 17.30
N ARG A 9 -43.10 23.43 18.53
CA ARG A 9 -42.66 24.40 19.54
C ARG A 9 -42.82 23.85 20.97
N VAL A 10 -41.88 24.15 21.87
CA VAL A 10 -41.93 23.84 23.32
C VAL A 10 -41.38 25.04 24.13
N VAL A 11 -41.55 25.06 25.47
CA VAL A 11 -41.22 26.10 26.48
C VAL A 11 -41.03 25.37 27.84
N ALA A 12 -40.15 25.63 28.84
CA ALA A 12 -38.98 26.50 29.14
C ALA A 12 -38.01 25.72 30.12
N SER A 13 -36.91 26.21 30.74
CA SER A 13 -36.50 27.57 31.15
C SER A 13 -35.04 27.73 31.66
N HIS A 14 -34.33 28.79 31.20
CA HIS A 14 -33.48 29.73 31.99
C HIS A 14 -32.18 29.24 32.76
N PRO A 15 -31.15 30.12 32.98
CA PRO A 15 -29.97 30.03 32.10
C PRO A 15 -28.58 30.13 32.79
N ASN A 16 -27.53 30.21 31.94
CA ASN A 16 -26.14 30.68 32.14
C ASN A 16 -25.05 29.60 32.02
N SER A 17 -23.83 29.88 31.55
CA SER A 17 -23.33 30.70 30.40
C SER A 17 -21.80 30.54 30.33
N ARG A 18 -21.22 30.52 29.11
CA ARG A 18 -19.96 31.22 28.69
C ARG A 18 -19.34 30.61 27.42
N TRP A 19 -18.56 31.45 26.73
CA TRP A 19 -17.92 31.17 25.45
C TRP A 19 -16.50 30.60 25.61
N ARG A 20 -16.06 29.76 24.67
CA ARG A 20 -14.64 29.59 24.30
C ARG A 20 -14.52 29.36 22.78
N SER A 21 -13.56 30.05 22.16
CA SER A 21 -13.23 29.88 20.74
C SER A 21 -12.43 28.59 20.51
N ILE A 22 -12.60 27.97 19.34
CA ILE A 22 -11.85 26.78 18.92
C ILE A 22 -11.07 27.12 17.64
N VAL A 23 -9.82 26.65 17.57
CA VAL A 23 -8.96 26.79 16.38
C VAL A 23 -9.34 25.71 15.36
N VAL A 24 -9.60 26.13 14.12
CA VAL A 24 -9.89 25.20 13.02
C VAL A 24 -8.58 24.65 12.45
N ILE A 25 -8.35 23.34 12.60
CA ILE A 25 -7.34 22.61 11.85
C ILE A 25 -8.04 21.97 10.65
N GLY A 26 -7.82 22.52 9.46
CA GLY A 26 -8.38 21.99 8.23
C GLY A 26 -7.63 20.73 7.77
N VAL A 27 -8.31 19.59 7.71
CA VAL A 27 -7.80 18.38 7.05
C VAL A 27 -8.14 18.49 5.57
N ALA A 28 -7.12 18.54 4.71
CA ALA A 28 -7.31 18.56 3.26
C ALA A 28 -7.61 17.13 2.75
N ALA A 29 -8.80 16.92 2.19
CA ALA A 29 -9.10 15.69 1.46
C ALA A 29 -8.40 15.74 0.08
N LEU A 30 -7.42 14.86 -0.13
CA LEU A 30 -6.67 14.79 -1.38
C LEU A 30 -7.46 13.97 -2.41
N LEU A 31 -8.25 14.65 -3.25
CA LEU A 31 -8.93 14.03 -4.39
C LEU A 31 -7.89 13.63 -5.46
N VAL A 32 -7.49 12.36 -5.45
CA VAL A 32 -6.73 11.76 -6.55
C VAL A 32 -7.71 11.45 -7.69
N ALA A 33 -7.89 12.40 -8.59
CA ALA A 33 -8.61 12.15 -9.84
C ALA A 33 -7.78 11.21 -10.73
N GLY A 34 -8.36 10.07 -11.13
CA GLY A 34 -7.71 9.10 -12.00
C GLY A 34 -7.39 9.66 -13.38
N ALA A 35 -6.16 10.16 -13.56
CA ALA A 35 -5.66 10.58 -14.86
C ALA A 35 -5.24 9.35 -15.68
N VAL A 36 -6.02 9.00 -16.71
CA VAL A 36 -5.64 7.97 -17.68
C VAL A 36 -4.50 8.53 -18.54
N VAL A 37 -3.26 8.22 -18.19
CA VAL A 37 -2.08 8.67 -18.94
C VAL A 37 -1.99 7.86 -20.23
N SER A 38 -2.36 8.48 -21.36
CA SER A 38 -2.10 7.92 -22.68
C SER A 38 -0.59 7.80 -22.91
N ALA A 39 -0.15 6.71 -23.56
CA ALA A 39 1.27 6.45 -23.85
C ALA A 39 1.89 7.52 -24.76
N ALA A 40 2.49 8.53 -24.13
CA ALA A 40 3.30 9.58 -24.75
C ALA A 40 4.45 9.92 -23.79
N ASP A 41 5.66 9.57 -24.20
CA ASP A 41 6.96 9.91 -23.61
C ASP A 41 7.04 9.89 -22.06
N GLU A 42 7.45 8.74 -21.49
CA GLU A 42 7.92 8.72 -20.10
C GLU A 42 9.08 9.73 -19.92
N PRO A 43 9.14 10.46 -18.79
CA PRO A 43 10.23 11.39 -18.53
C PRO A 43 11.59 10.66 -18.46
N PRO A 44 12.71 11.35 -18.75
CA PRO A 44 14.03 10.74 -18.75
C PRO A 44 14.33 10.06 -17.42
N ILE A 45 14.65 8.77 -17.47
CA ILE A 45 14.71 7.89 -16.30
C ILE A 45 15.64 8.45 -15.25
N ALA A 46 15.10 8.70 -14.06
CA ALA A 46 15.86 8.93 -12.86
C ALA A 46 16.57 7.63 -12.48
N ARG A 47 17.80 7.44 -12.99
CA ARG A 47 18.70 6.33 -12.63
C ARG A 47 19.09 6.50 -11.17
N ASP A 48 18.28 5.93 -10.28
CA ASP A 48 18.49 5.91 -8.84
C ASP A 48 19.30 4.67 -8.43
N ALA A 49 19.12 4.18 -7.21
CA ALA A 49 19.81 2.99 -6.76
C ALA A 49 19.41 1.75 -7.58
N GLN A 50 20.40 0.90 -7.85
CA GLN A 50 20.31 -0.24 -8.76
C GLN A 50 20.67 -1.52 -7.99
N SER A 51 20.03 -2.65 -8.29
CA SER A 51 20.53 -3.96 -7.86
C SER A 51 21.55 -4.49 -8.87
N THR A 52 22.68 -4.97 -8.39
CA THR A 52 23.83 -5.43 -9.18
C THR A 52 24.13 -6.93 -9.03
N THR A 53 23.28 -7.65 -8.29
CA THR A 53 23.47 -9.06 -7.90
C THR A 53 22.78 -10.09 -8.81
N GLY A 54 23.46 -11.22 -9.02
CA GLY A 54 22.98 -12.37 -9.81
C GLY A 54 22.42 -13.55 -8.99
N PRO A 55 22.23 -14.73 -9.61
CA PRO A 55 21.60 -15.92 -8.99
C PRO A 55 22.41 -16.61 -7.89
N ARG A 56 23.64 -16.15 -7.62
CA ARG A 56 24.54 -16.73 -6.62
C ARG A 56 24.92 -15.64 -5.63
N ARG A 57 24.74 -15.89 -4.33
CA ARG A 57 25.23 -15.01 -3.27
C ARG A 57 26.74 -14.80 -3.42
N PRO A 58 27.25 -13.56 -3.51
CA PRO A 58 28.68 -13.28 -3.54
C PRO A 58 29.41 -13.86 -2.33
N ALA A 59 30.65 -14.34 -2.53
CA ALA A 59 31.41 -15.04 -1.49
C ALA A 59 31.72 -14.15 -0.26
N SER A 60 31.82 -12.83 -0.46
CA SER A 60 31.94 -11.81 0.59
C SER A 60 30.82 -11.87 1.65
N GLN A 61 29.61 -12.26 1.25
CA GLN A 61 28.41 -12.17 2.08
C GLN A 61 28.17 -13.42 2.95
N THR A 62 29.01 -14.45 2.86
CA THR A 62 28.61 -15.81 3.27
C THR A 62 28.68 -16.14 4.76
N LEU A 63 29.37 -15.34 5.61
CA LEU A 63 29.54 -15.68 7.04
C LEU A 63 29.31 -14.54 8.05
N GLU A 64 29.61 -13.27 7.73
CA GLU A 64 29.57 -12.19 8.75
C GLU A 64 28.25 -11.40 8.80
N ALA A 65 27.42 -11.46 7.77
CA ALA A 65 26.15 -10.73 7.71
C ALA A 65 25.04 -11.33 8.58
N GLN A 66 25.08 -12.64 8.86
CA GLN A 66 24.06 -13.31 9.66
C GLN A 66 24.32 -13.13 11.16
N LEU A 67 23.27 -12.74 11.89
CA LEU A 67 23.31 -12.62 13.34
C LEU A 67 23.68 -13.97 13.99
N SER A 68 24.51 -13.94 15.02
CA SER A 68 24.82 -15.15 15.80
C SER A 68 23.53 -15.74 16.39
N VAL A 69 23.50 -17.07 16.59
CA VAL A 69 22.31 -17.76 17.14
C VAL A 69 21.84 -17.15 18.46
N ALA A 70 22.77 -16.69 19.31
CA ALA A 70 22.45 -15.96 20.54
C ALA A 70 21.76 -14.62 20.29
N ARG A 71 22.15 -13.86 19.25
CA ARG A 71 21.54 -12.58 18.87
C ARG A 71 20.19 -12.78 18.16
N LEU A 72 20.00 -13.86 17.41
CA LEU A 72 18.69 -14.28 16.89
C LEU A 72 17.71 -14.63 18.02
N LEU A 73 18.16 -15.43 19.00
CA LEU A 73 17.36 -15.78 20.19
C LEU A 73 17.09 -14.58 21.12
N ALA A 74 17.86 -13.50 20.99
CA ALA A 74 17.66 -12.24 21.71
C ALA A 74 16.66 -11.28 21.03
N ILE A 75 16.15 -11.59 19.82
CA ILE A 75 15.14 -10.76 19.17
C ILE A 75 13.84 -10.86 19.96
N SER A 76 13.52 -9.77 20.68
CA SER A 76 12.38 -9.67 21.57
C SER A 76 11.10 -9.33 20.81
N ASN A 77 10.01 -10.05 21.13
CA ASN A 77 8.67 -9.91 20.56
C ASN A 77 8.65 -9.72 19.02
N PRO A 78 9.30 -10.60 18.23
CA PRO A 78 9.35 -10.46 16.78
C PRO A 78 7.96 -10.61 16.16
N VAL A 79 7.60 -9.69 15.27
CA VAL A 79 6.46 -9.83 14.36
C VAL A 79 7.03 -10.27 13.01
N VAL A 80 6.51 -11.37 12.47
CA VAL A 80 6.83 -11.88 11.12
C VAL A 80 5.53 -12.27 10.45
N ILE A 81 5.30 -11.79 9.23
CA ILE A 81 4.11 -12.11 8.44
C ILE A 81 4.17 -13.59 8.04
N SER A 82 3.16 -14.35 8.43
CA SER A 82 3.02 -15.75 8.04
C SER A 82 2.57 -15.88 6.58
N ASN A 83 3.05 -16.96 5.94
CA ASN A 83 2.68 -17.38 4.59
C ASN A 83 3.10 -16.43 3.45
N VAL A 84 4.05 -15.51 3.66
CA VAL A 84 4.78 -14.91 2.52
C VAL A 84 5.60 -16.01 1.84
N PRO A 85 5.48 -16.23 0.51
CA PRO A 85 6.14 -17.34 -0.15
C PRO A 85 7.61 -17.01 -0.46
N ALA A 86 8.53 -17.84 0.04
CA ALA A 86 9.96 -17.69 -0.23
C ALA A 86 10.31 -18.23 -1.63
N TYR A 87 10.56 -17.32 -2.57
CA TYR A 87 11.00 -17.62 -3.94
C TYR A 87 12.51 -17.45 -4.10
N LEU A 88 13.14 -18.35 -4.86
CA LEU A 88 14.54 -18.24 -5.26
C LEU A 88 14.68 -17.37 -6.51
N TRP A 89 15.82 -16.71 -6.63
CA TRP A 89 16.18 -15.76 -7.68
C TRP A 89 15.82 -16.29 -9.06
N TYR A 90 15.01 -15.54 -9.80
CA TYR A 90 14.61 -15.89 -11.15
C TYR A 90 14.68 -14.66 -12.06
N ARG A 91 15.81 -14.54 -12.77
CA ARG A 91 16.12 -13.48 -13.74
C ARG A 91 16.11 -12.05 -13.16
N GLY A 92 16.33 -11.94 -11.84
CA GLY A 92 16.53 -10.67 -11.13
C GLY A 92 15.97 -10.72 -9.70
N CYS A 93 16.72 -10.18 -8.74
CA CYS A 93 16.28 -10.16 -7.34
C CYS A 93 15.09 -9.22 -7.11
N GLY A 94 14.99 -8.13 -7.88
CA GLY A 94 13.86 -7.19 -7.84
C GLY A 94 12.52 -7.84 -8.21
N PRO A 95 12.38 -8.40 -9.43
CA PRO A 95 11.16 -9.11 -9.84
C PRO A 95 10.86 -10.33 -8.97
N THR A 96 11.89 -11.00 -8.43
CA THR A 96 11.70 -12.09 -7.46
C THR A 96 11.08 -11.59 -6.14
N SER A 97 11.58 -10.47 -5.60
CA SER A 97 11.09 -9.88 -4.35
C SER A 97 9.69 -9.28 -4.49
N VAL A 98 9.41 -8.60 -5.60
CA VAL A 98 8.04 -8.18 -5.98
C VAL A 98 7.12 -9.39 -6.11
N GLY A 99 7.61 -10.48 -6.71
CA GLY A 99 6.90 -11.74 -6.79
C GLY A 99 6.49 -12.30 -5.42
N MET A 100 7.36 -12.23 -4.41
CA MET A 100 7.00 -12.67 -3.04
C MET A 100 5.88 -11.82 -2.44
N VAL A 101 5.88 -10.50 -2.68
CA VAL A 101 4.82 -9.59 -2.24
C VAL A 101 3.50 -9.90 -2.95
N LEU A 102 3.50 -9.99 -4.29
CA LEU A 102 2.29 -10.32 -5.06
C LEU A 102 1.75 -11.71 -4.71
N GLY A 103 2.63 -12.72 -4.62
CA GLY A 103 2.26 -14.09 -4.27
C GLY A 103 1.77 -14.27 -2.83
N TYR A 104 2.09 -13.34 -1.95
CA TYR A 104 1.48 -13.28 -0.62
C TYR A 104 0.04 -12.75 -0.66
N TRP A 105 -0.22 -11.72 -1.48
CA TRP A 105 -1.58 -11.18 -1.68
C TRP A 105 -2.48 -12.19 -2.42
N ASP A 106 -1.95 -12.90 -3.40
CA ASP A 106 -2.58 -14.04 -4.08
C ASP A 106 -3.16 -15.03 -3.05
N GLY A 107 -2.33 -15.53 -2.14
CA GLY A 107 -2.72 -16.42 -1.04
C GLY A 107 -3.57 -15.78 0.09
N ARG A 108 -4.09 -14.56 -0.10
CA ARG A 108 -4.93 -13.81 0.88
C ARG A 108 -6.33 -13.46 0.34
N GLY A 109 -6.76 -14.04 -0.78
CA GLY A 109 -8.07 -13.76 -1.40
C GLY A 109 -8.00 -12.82 -2.60
N TYR A 110 -6.83 -12.69 -3.22
CA TYR A 110 -6.59 -11.95 -4.47
C TYR A 110 -6.08 -12.91 -5.55
N ASP A 111 -6.71 -14.08 -5.63
CA ASP A 111 -6.33 -15.31 -6.36
C ASP A 111 -6.16 -15.13 -7.89
N ASP A 112 -6.44 -13.95 -8.44
CA ASP A 112 -6.25 -13.58 -9.84
C ASP A 112 -4.81 -13.10 -10.15
N LEU A 113 -3.95 -12.92 -9.13
CA LEU A 113 -2.59 -12.39 -9.28
C LEU A 113 -1.60 -13.40 -9.87
N VAL A 114 -1.73 -14.69 -9.57
CA VAL A 114 -0.85 -15.76 -10.09
C VAL A 114 -1.68 -16.93 -10.60
N PRO A 115 -1.55 -17.34 -11.89
CA PRO A 115 -2.26 -18.50 -12.41
C PRO A 115 -1.98 -19.80 -11.63
N GLY A 116 -2.94 -20.22 -10.80
CA GLY A 116 -2.91 -21.48 -10.06
C GLY A 116 -2.68 -21.32 -8.55
N SER A 117 -1.42 -21.13 -8.13
CA SER A 117 -1.10 -20.88 -6.72
C SER A 117 0.30 -20.30 -6.54
N ALA A 118 0.39 -19.21 -5.79
CA ALA A 118 1.64 -18.61 -5.34
C ALA A 118 2.30 -19.28 -4.12
N ALA A 119 1.68 -20.28 -3.48
CA ALA A 119 2.21 -20.88 -2.25
C ALA A 119 3.61 -21.53 -2.42
N THR A 120 4.01 -21.84 -3.66
CA THR A 120 5.36 -22.29 -4.02
C THR A 120 5.78 -21.71 -5.37
N GLN A 121 7.09 -21.71 -5.64
CA GLN A 121 7.64 -21.20 -6.90
C GLN A 121 7.38 -22.16 -8.07
N THR A 122 6.21 -22.00 -8.69
CA THR A 122 5.77 -22.74 -9.89
C THR A 122 6.28 -22.09 -11.19
N THR A 123 6.04 -22.73 -12.33
CA THR A 123 6.24 -22.11 -13.65
C THR A 123 5.38 -20.86 -13.86
N ALA A 124 4.17 -20.81 -13.28
CA ALA A 124 3.32 -19.62 -13.33
C ALA A 124 3.90 -18.46 -12.52
N VAL A 125 4.38 -18.73 -11.30
CA VAL A 125 5.14 -17.76 -10.48
C VAL A 125 6.38 -17.26 -11.22
N ASN A 126 7.14 -18.15 -11.85
CA ASN A 126 8.32 -17.77 -12.65
C ASN A 126 7.96 -16.88 -13.85
N ASN A 127 6.83 -17.13 -14.52
CA ASN A 127 6.33 -16.30 -15.61
C ASN A 127 5.77 -14.95 -15.14
N MET A 128 5.13 -14.87 -13.96
CA MET A 128 4.80 -13.60 -13.30
C MET A 128 6.06 -12.77 -13.10
N MET A 129 7.11 -13.36 -12.51
CA MET A 129 8.32 -12.64 -12.14
C MET A 129 9.09 -12.18 -13.38
N ALA A 130 9.40 -13.09 -14.32
CA ALA A 130 10.14 -12.76 -15.54
C ALA A 130 9.83 -13.75 -16.68
N SER A 131 8.99 -13.35 -17.64
CA SER A 131 8.49 -14.25 -18.68
C SER A 131 9.59 -14.84 -19.57
N SER A 132 9.26 -15.90 -20.31
CA SER A 132 10.14 -16.44 -21.36
C SER A 132 10.44 -15.42 -22.47
N GLN A 133 9.56 -14.44 -22.67
CA GLN A 133 9.72 -13.38 -23.65
C GLN A 133 10.64 -12.26 -23.12
N HIS A 134 10.45 -11.82 -21.86
CA HIS A 134 11.39 -10.94 -21.16
C HIS A 134 12.84 -11.45 -21.28
N TYR A 135 13.02 -12.74 -21.05
CA TYR A 135 14.33 -13.39 -21.14
C TYR A 135 14.90 -13.41 -22.56
N SER A 136 14.04 -13.60 -23.57
CA SER A 136 14.45 -13.68 -24.97
C SER A 136 14.82 -12.30 -25.55
N ASP A 137 14.09 -11.25 -25.14
CA ASP A 137 14.26 -9.90 -25.66
C ASP A 137 15.32 -9.09 -24.88
N TYR A 138 15.42 -9.30 -23.56
CA TYR A 138 16.18 -8.43 -22.64
C TYR A 138 17.17 -9.15 -21.73
N SER A 139 17.29 -10.48 -21.78
CA SER A 139 18.28 -11.23 -20.98
C SER A 139 19.20 -12.10 -21.81
N LEU A 140 19.13 -12.06 -23.15
CA LEU A 140 19.97 -12.85 -24.02
C LEU A 140 20.79 -11.96 -24.98
N PRO A 141 22.12 -12.16 -25.07
CA PRO A 141 22.93 -13.11 -24.29
C PRO A 141 23.04 -12.72 -22.81
N LEU A 142 23.27 -13.72 -21.94
CA LEU A 142 23.55 -13.47 -20.51
C LEU A 142 24.87 -12.69 -20.37
N ASP A 143 24.81 -11.48 -19.83
CA ASP A 143 25.97 -10.61 -19.65
C ASP A 143 26.30 -10.31 -18.18
N TYR A 144 27.48 -9.75 -17.94
CA TYR A 144 28.02 -9.50 -16.60
C TYR A 144 28.99 -8.31 -16.61
N TYR A 145 29.05 -7.57 -15.52
CA TYR A 145 29.98 -6.45 -15.34
C TYR A 145 31.44 -6.88 -15.55
N PRO A 146 32.28 -6.12 -16.30
CA PRO A 146 32.02 -4.80 -16.90
C PRO A 146 31.59 -4.82 -18.38
N THR A 147 31.16 -5.97 -18.93
CA THR A 147 30.86 -6.13 -20.36
C THR A 147 29.36 -6.24 -20.60
N LEU A 148 28.69 -5.08 -20.69
CA LEU A 148 27.28 -4.98 -21.07
C LEU A 148 27.12 -5.30 -22.56
N VAL A 149 26.13 -6.12 -22.92
CA VAL A 149 25.81 -6.45 -24.32
C VAL A 149 24.48 -5.81 -24.73
N ALA A 150 24.40 -5.32 -25.96
CA ALA A 150 23.17 -4.70 -26.48
C ALA A 150 22.08 -5.74 -26.77
N ASP A 151 20.94 -5.61 -26.09
CA ASP A 151 19.78 -6.50 -26.21
C ASP A 151 18.67 -5.88 -27.11
N GLY A 152 17.46 -6.46 -27.11
CA GLY A 152 16.31 -5.98 -27.87
C GLY A 152 15.87 -4.55 -27.52
N SER A 153 16.09 -4.07 -26.29
CA SER A 153 15.80 -2.69 -25.88
C SER A 153 16.67 -1.65 -26.59
N GLN A 154 17.81 -2.05 -27.17
CA GLN A 154 18.64 -1.19 -28.03
C GLN A 154 18.60 -1.60 -29.51
N THR A 155 18.49 -2.90 -29.81
CA THR A 155 18.64 -3.44 -31.17
C THR A 155 17.32 -3.70 -31.90
N ASN A 156 16.21 -3.78 -31.17
CA ASN A 156 14.88 -4.14 -31.68
C ASN A 156 13.78 -3.23 -31.08
N VAL A 157 14.06 -1.92 -31.04
CA VAL A 157 13.16 -0.90 -30.46
C VAL A 157 11.81 -0.91 -31.20
N GLY A 158 10.75 -1.26 -30.48
CA GLY A 158 9.40 -1.39 -31.03
C GLY A 158 9.07 -2.74 -31.70
N GLY A 159 10.03 -3.67 -31.76
CA GLY A 159 9.83 -5.05 -32.24
C GLY A 159 9.97 -6.13 -31.15
N CYS A 160 10.19 -5.73 -29.90
CA CYS A 160 10.11 -6.60 -28.72
C CYS A 160 8.64 -6.93 -28.39
N HIS A 161 8.40 -7.92 -27.52
CA HIS A 161 7.06 -8.24 -27.04
C HIS A 161 6.46 -7.13 -26.17
N THR A 162 5.13 -7.15 -26.03
CA THR A 162 4.40 -6.32 -25.05
C THR A 162 4.67 -6.80 -23.64
N ASP A 163 5.10 -5.88 -22.75
CA ASP A 163 5.36 -6.14 -21.33
C ASP A 163 4.30 -7.07 -20.70
N ASN A 164 4.70 -8.25 -20.21
CA ASN A 164 3.76 -9.24 -19.66
C ASN A 164 4.22 -9.94 -18.37
N SER A 165 5.33 -9.49 -17.79
CA SER A 165 5.82 -9.91 -16.48
C SER A 165 6.27 -8.71 -15.63
N VAL A 166 6.41 -8.93 -14.32
CA VAL A 166 6.94 -7.94 -13.38
C VAL A 166 8.29 -7.38 -13.87
N ALA A 167 9.18 -8.24 -14.38
CA ALA A 167 10.48 -7.86 -14.94
C ALA A 167 10.39 -6.88 -16.12
N ASP A 168 9.32 -6.96 -16.94
CA ASP A 168 9.11 -6.06 -18.06
C ASP A 168 8.71 -4.66 -17.58
N PHE A 169 7.72 -4.58 -16.70
CA PHE A 169 7.30 -3.32 -16.09
C PHE A 169 8.39 -2.72 -15.19
N MET A 170 9.22 -3.55 -14.54
CA MET A 170 10.44 -3.14 -13.84
C MET A 170 11.60 -2.76 -14.78
N GLN A 171 11.49 -3.06 -16.08
CA GLN A 171 12.52 -2.83 -17.09
C GLN A 171 13.88 -3.46 -16.75
N THR A 172 13.88 -4.59 -16.03
CA THR A 172 15.11 -5.29 -15.62
C THR A 172 15.86 -5.85 -16.81
N SER A 173 17.18 -6.06 -16.66
CA SER A 173 18.09 -6.56 -17.69
C SER A 173 18.23 -5.71 -18.97
N ARG A 174 17.33 -4.73 -19.22
CA ARG A 174 17.33 -3.89 -20.42
C ARG A 174 18.61 -3.05 -20.56
N SER A 175 19.47 -3.43 -21.52
CA SER A 175 20.79 -2.83 -21.75
C SER A 175 20.73 -1.34 -22.10
N LEU A 176 19.63 -0.87 -22.71
CA LEU A 176 19.35 0.56 -22.97
C LEU A 176 19.48 1.42 -21.69
N TYR A 177 19.17 0.84 -20.53
CA TYR A 177 19.20 1.53 -19.24
C TYR A 177 20.47 1.26 -18.44
N GLY A 178 21.38 0.40 -18.93
CA GLY A 178 22.57 -0.03 -18.19
C GLY A 178 22.26 -1.08 -17.11
N ASN A 179 21.14 -1.79 -17.24
CA ASN A 179 20.91 -3.02 -16.49
C ASN A 179 21.65 -4.17 -17.20
N TYR A 180 22.53 -4.87 -16.48
CA TYR A 180 23.01 -6.19 -16.89
C TYR A 180 21.96 -7.25 -16.55
N TRP A 181 22.20 -8.52 -16.92
CA TRP A 181 21.32 -9.63 -16.57
C TRP A 181 20.83 -9.65 -15.11
N GLY A 182 19.52 -9.47 -14.93
CA GLY A 182 18.83 -9.45 -13.64
C GLY A 182 18.99 -8.18 -12.81
N TRP A 183 19.69 -7.16 -13.31
CA TRP A 183 19.81 -5.84 -12.68
C TRP A 183 18.53 -5.02 -12.90
N GLY A 184 18.25 -4.08 -12.00
CA GLY A 184 17.07 -3.22 -12.05
C GLY A 184 17.16 -2.03 -11.11
N TYR A 185 16.38 -0.98 -11.38
CA TYR A 185 16.34 0.26 -10.60
C TYR A 185 15.24 0.26 -9.53
N PHE A 186 15.49 0.88 -8.37
CA PHE A 186 14.52 0.98 -7.27
C PHE A 186 13.26 1.76 -7.66
N SER A 187 13.42 2.85 -8.41
CA SER A 187 12.34 3.63 -9.02
C SER A 187 11.35 2.79 -9.84
N ARG A 188 11.80 1.67 -10.42
CA ARG A 188 10.96 0.79 -11.26
C ARG A 188 10.19 -0.28 -10.47
N VAL A 189 10.41 -0.45 -9.17
CA VAL A 189 9.65 -1.38 -8.32
C VAL A 189 8.16 -0.99 -8.27
N TYR A 190 7.84 0.31 -8.27
CA TYR A 190 6.47 0.81 -8.38
C TYR A 190 5.77 0.25 -9.63
N ASN A 191 6.40 0.40 -10.80
CA ASN A 191 5.86 -0.08 -12.08
C ASN A 191 5.67 -1.61 -12.04
N GLY A 192 6.65 -2.34 -11.51
CA GLY A 192 6.60 -3.80 -11.36
C GLY A 192 5.40 -4.32 -10.56
N LEU A 193 5.00 -3.59 -9.51
CA LEU A 193 3.80 -3.89 -8.73
C LEU A 193 2.53 -3.42 -9.45
N VAL A 194 2.41 -2.11 -9.68
CA VAL A 194 1.16 -1.47 -10.09
C VAL A 194 0.74 -1.87 -11.51
N ASN A 195 1.66 -1.86 -12.47
CA ASN A 195 1.30 -2.14 -13.86
C ASN A 195 1.03 -3.64 -14.08
N TYR A 196 1.68 -4.53 -13.34
CA TYR A 196 1.39 -5.95 -13.37
C TYR A 196 -0.02 -6.26 -12.83
N VAL A 197 -0.38 -5.71 -11.67
CA VAL A 197 -1.73 -5.90 -11.09
C VAL A 197 -2.81 -5.31 -12.00
N ASN A 198 -2.62 -4.10 -12.54
CA ASN A 198 -3.55 -3.50 -13.48
C ASN A 198 -3.73 -4.31 -14.79
N MET A 199 -2.74 -5.13 -15.16
CA MET A 199 -2.81 -6.02 -16.32
C MET A 199 -3.56 -7.33 -16.03
N VAL A 200 -3.29 -7.99 -14.89
CA VAL A 200 -3.87 -9.32 -14.59
C VAL A 200 -5.18 -9.27 -13.80
N ALA A 201 -5.33 -8.27 -12.93
CA ALA A 201 -6.45 -8.16 -11.99
C ALA A 201 -7.00 -6.72 -11.89
N PRO A 202 -7.51 -6.12 -12.98
CA PRO A 202 -8.08 -4.75 -13.01
C PRO A 202 -9.34 -4.58 -12.14
N GLN A 203 -9.87 -5.65 -11.55
CA GLN A 203 -10.92 -5.65 -10.52
C GLN A 203 -10.42 -5.22 -9.12
N TYR A 204 -9.11 -4.95 -8.95
CA TYR A 204 -8.53 -4.46 -7.71
C TYR A 204 -8.00 -3.03 -7.86
N GLU A 205 -8.20 -2.20 -6.84
CA GLU A 205 -7.50 -0.95 -6.67
C GLU A 205 -6.12 -1.24 -6.07
N CYS A 206 -5.04 -0.92 -6.80
CA CYS A 206 -3.68 -1.15 -6.37
C CYS A 206 -2.87 0.14 -6.28
N GLY A 207 -1.90 0.17 -5.36
CA GLY A 207 -1.03 1.32 -5.15
C GLY A 207 0.29 0.92 -4.52
N ALA A 208 1.35 1.65 -4.86
CA ALA A 208 2.67 1.49 -4.26
C ALA A 208 3.28 2.84 -3.90
N GLN A 209 4.20 2.85 -2.93
CA GLN A 209 5.00 4.03 -2.61
C GLN A 209 6.45 3.62 -2.33
N SER A 210 7.33 3.91 -3.29
CA SER A 210 8.78 3.75 -3.16
C SER A 210 9.38 4.96 -2.43
N LEU A 211 10.09 4.72 -1.32
CA LEU A 211 10.68 5.75 -0.48
C LEU A 211 12.13 5.39 -0.11
N THR A 212 13.05 6.36 -0.20
CA THR A 212 14.40 6.21 0.34
C THR A 212 14.38 6.17 1.87
N PHE A 213 15.41 5.62 2.51
CA PHE A 213 15.46 5.39 3.96
C PHE A 213 15.23 6.65 4.80
N SER A 214 15.63 7.84 4.32
CA SER A 214 15.38 9.13 4.99
C SER A 214 13.93 9.63 4.89
N SER A 215 13.10 9.00 4.04
CA SER A 215 11.72 9.40 3.75
C SER A 215 10.65 8.51 4.41
N PHE A 216 11.05 7.48 5.18
CA PHE A 216 10.16 6.73 6.04
C PHE A 216 10.76 6.53 7.44
N THR A 217 9.96 6.01 8.37
CA THR A 217 10.37 5.80 9.77
C THR A 217 10.24 4.33 10.16
N TRP A 218 10.96 3.93 11.21
CA TRP A 218 10.79 2.64 11.86
C TRP A 218 9.32 2.35 12.21
N ASN A 219 8.62 3.33 12.79
CA ASN A 219 7.21 3.18 13.16
C ASN A 219 6.32 2.93 11.93
N ARG A 220 6.58 3.60 10.78
CA ARG A 220 5.86 3.30 9.53
C ARG A 220 6.11 1.87 9.05
N TYR A 221 7.37 1.43 9.02
CA TYR A 221 7.72 0.06 8.63
C TYR A 221 7.04 -0.97 9.54
N CYS A 222 7.06 -0.75 10.86
CA CYS A 222 6.38 -1.63 11.83
C CYS A 222 4.85 -1.66 11.62
N SER A 223 4.22 -0.50 11.39
CA SER A 223 2.77 -0.42 11.13
C SER A 223 2.36 -1.15 9.86
N GLU A 224 3.15 -1.08 8.78
CA GLU A 224 2.91 -1.81 7.53
C GLU A 224 2.95 -3.33 7.76
N ILE A 225 4.04 -3.79 8.37
CA ILE A 225 4.27 -5.23 8.64
C ILE A 225 3.24 -5.78 9.64
N ALA A 226 2.88 -5.01 10.68
CA ALA A 226 1.82 -5.37 11.62
C ALA A 226 0.43 -5.41 10.97
N SER A 227 0.21 -4.58 9.93
CA SER A 227 -1.00 -4.61 9.09
C SER A 227 -1.01 -5.80 8.12
N ASN A 228 -0.07 -6.75 8.24
CA ASN A 228 0.05 -7.91 7.38
C ASN A 228 0.39 -7.54 5.91
N HIS A 229 1.16 -6.47 5.68
CA HIS A 229 1.61 -6.09 4.33
C HIS A 229 3.15 -6.24 4.21
N PRO A 230 3.67 -7.19 3.43
CA PRO A 230 5.11 -7.28 3.14
C PRO A 230 5.54 -6.19 2.16
N VAL A 231 6.82 -5.80 2.22
CA VAL A 231 7.38 -4.69 1.42
C VAL A 231 8.60 -5.16 0.62
N VAL A 232 8.93 -4.48 -0.47
CA VAL A 232 10.19 -4.71 -1.21
C VAL A 232 11.25 -3.72 -0.71
N LEU A 233 12.41 -4.21 -0.30
CA LEU A 233 13.56 -3.39 0.11
C LEU A 233 14.67 -3.51 -0.92
N LEU A 234 15.39 -2.41 -1.21
CA LEU A 234 16.71 -2.46 -1.85
C LEU A 234 17.77 -2.24 -0.78
N VAL A 235 18.79 -3.10 -0.76
CA VAL A 235 19.82 -3.16 0.29
C VAL A 235 21.25 -3.21 -0.27
N ASP A 236 22.18 -2.87 0.62
CA ASP A 236 23.64 -3.05 0.53
C ASP A 236 23.99 -4.40 1.18
N SER A 237 24.06 -5.48 0.40
CA SER A 237 24.15 -6.86 0.92
C SER A 237 25.58 -7.39 1.12
N ASP A 238 26.62 -6.74 0.56
CA ASP A 238 28.02 -7.04 0.88
C ASP A 238 28.77 -6.00 1.75
N SER A 239 28.10 -4.91 2.13
CA SER A 239 28.61 -3.86 3.03
C SER A 239 29.66 -2.93 2.41
N ASP A 240 29.67 -2.72 1.09
CA ASP A 240 30.57 -1.76 0.45
C ASP A 240 30.08 -0.29 0.55
N GLY A 241 28.77 -0.09 0.80
CA GLY A 241 28.11 1.21 0.91
C GLY A 241 27.18 1.57 -0.26
N PHE A 242 27.10 0.73 -1.29
CA PHE A 242 26.21 0.86 -2.44
C PHE A 242 25.09 -0.19 -2.39
N SER A 243 24.02 0.05 -3.15
CA SER A 243 22.93 -0.92 -3.29
C SER A 243 23.31 -2.05 -4.24
N ASP A 244 22.94 -3.29 -3.92
CA ASP A 244 23.23 -4.43 -4.78
C ASP A 244 22.10 -5.48 -4.87
N HIS A 245 21.22 -5.62 -3.86
CA HIS A 245 20.22 -6.70 -3.80
C HIS A 245 18.83 -6.23 -3.37
N PHE A 246 17.79 -6.77 -3.99
CA PHE A 246 16.41 -6.63 -3.51
C PHE A 246 16.03 -7.80 -2.60
N VAL A 247 15.30 -7.52 -1.52
CA VAL A 247 14.73 -8.51 -0.59
C VAL A 247 13.27 -8.22 -0.28
N ALA A 248 12.51 -9.23 0.14
CA ALA A 248 11.15 -9.05 0.65
C ALA A 248 11.18 -8.86 2.17
N GLY A 249 10.89 -7.65 2.65
CA GLY A 249 10.74 -7.33 4.08
C GLY A 249 9.42 -7.88 4.62
N ILE A 250 9.49 -8.76 5.61
CA ILE A 250 8.36 -9.54 6.16
C ILE A 250 8.20 -9.45 7.67
N GLY A 251 9.13 -8.80 8.38
CA GLY A 251 9.11 -8.78 9.85
C GLY A 251 9.87 -7.64 10.48
N TYR A 252 9.64 -7.44 11.79
CA TYR A 252 10.33 -6.49 12.64
C TYR A 252 10.48 -7.02 14.08
N GLY A 253 11.46 -6.48 14.82
CA GLY A 253 11.73 -6.79 16.21
C GLY A 253 12.87 -5.92 16.76
N THR A 254 13.38 -6.27 17.94
CA THR A 254 14.57 -5.60 18.51
C THR A 254 15.40 -6.58 19.31
N ASP A 255 16.73 -6.53 19.14
CA ASP A 255 17.70 -7.38 19.85
C ASP A 255 18.02 -6.89 21.28
N GLY A 256 17.23 -5.95 21.80
CA GLY A 256 17.47 -5.24 23.06
C GLY A 256 18.26 -3.94 22.91
N THR A 257 18.90 -3.69 21.76
CA THR A 257 19.69 -2.47 21.50
C THR A 257 19.36 -1.81 20.16
N THR A 258 19.03 -2.61 19.15
CA THR A 258 18.93 -2.23 17.74
C THR A 258 17.58 -2.66 17.19
N ASN A 259 16.95 -1.81 16.40
CA ASN A 259 15.77 -2.17 15.61
C ASN A 259 16.17 -3.14 14.51
N MET A 260 15.52 -4.31 14.43
CA MET A 260 15.87 -5.39 13.51
C MET A 260 14.72 -5.66 12.56
N TYR A 261 14.98 -5.72 11.25
CA TYR A 261 13.99 -6.16 10.28
C TYR A 261 14.26 -7.60 9.85
N ALA A 262 13.20 -8.30 9.47
CA ALA A 262 13.27 -9.65 8.92
C ALA A 262 12.94 -9.63 7.43
N CYS A 263 13.65 -10.41 6.63
CA CYS A 263 13.38 -10.56 5.21
C CYS A 263 13.55 -12.02 4.73
N TYR A 264 12.92 -12.33 3.60
CA TYR A 264 13.43 -13.35 2.69
C TYR A 264 14.40 -12.69 1.71
N ASP A 265 15.58 -13.28 1.55
CA ASP A 265 16.45 -12.99 0.41
C ASP A 265 16.01 -13.81 -0.81
N THR A 266 16.73 -13.69 -1.91
CA THR A 266 16.42 -14.47 -3.13
C THR A 266 17.38 -15.64 -3.36
N TRP A 267 18.28 -15.96 -2.42
CA TRP A 267 19.28 -17.02 -2.58
C TRP A 267 18.98 -18.28 -1.77
N ASP A 268 18.25 -18.17 -0.66
CA ASP A 268 17.69 -19.32 0.06
C ASP A 268 16.22 -19.10 0.46
N LYS A 269 15.71 -19.82 1.47
CA LYS A 269 14.30 -19.75 1.91
C LYS A 269 14.14 -19.53 3.41
N ASN A 270 15.21 -19.13 4.09
CA ASN A 270 15.20 -18.85 5.51
C ASN A 270 14.80 -17.38 5.76
N VAL A 271 14.25 -17.12 6.94
CA VAL A 271 14.05 -15.73 7.40
C VAL A 271 15.38 -15.21 7.94
N HIS A 272 15.96 -14.24 7.24
CA HIS A 272 17.17 -13.54 7.67
C HIS A 272 16.79 -12.29 8.46
N TRP A 273 17.67 -11.84 9.36
CA TRP A 273 17.42 -10.69 10.24
C TRP A 273 18.60 -9.73 10.20
N TYR A 274 18.34 -8.45 9.97
CA TYR A 274 19.36 -7.42 9.80
C TYR A 274 18.99 -6.14 10.54
N ALA A 275 19.99 -5.27 10.77
CA ALA A 275 19.77 -4.00 11.45
C ALA A 275 18.99 -3.03 10.55
N PHE A 276 17.91 -2.44 11.06
CA PHE A 276 17.15 -1.42 10.36
C PHE A 276 17.92 -0.10 10.36
N THR A 277 18.77 0.09 9.35
CA THR A 277 19.70 1.21 9.21
C THR A 277 19.88 1.58 7.75
N ASN A 278 20.35 2.81 7.48
CA ASN A 278 20.72 3.25 6.14
C ASN A 278 22.03 2.58 5.70
N MET A 279 22.19 2.33 4.40
CA MET A 279 23.43 1.83 3.78
C MET A 279 24.65 2.65 4.21
N ALA A 280 25.77 1.98 4.41
CA ALA A 280 27.12 2.55 4.54
C ALA A 280 28.12 1.39 4.60
N SER A 281 29.35 1.64 4.16
CA SER A 281 30.42 0.64 4.26
C SER A 281 30.53 0.05 5.68
N GLY A 282 30.57 -1.27 5.78
CA GLY A 282 30.55 -2.02 7.04
C GLY A 282 29.15 -2.20 7.68
N ARG A 283 28.05 -1.95 6.95
CA ARG A 283 26.67 -2.22 7.41
C ARG A 283 25.97 -3.27 6.53
N PRO A 284 26.13 -4.57 6.81
CA PRO A 284 25.47 -5.62 6.03
C PRO A 284 23.96 -5.44 6.05
N TYR A 285 23.38 -5.48 4.85
CA TYR A 285 21.95 -5.34 4.57
C TYR A 285 21.37 -4.01 5.09
N GLY A 286 22.17 -2.95 5.07
CA GLY A 286 21.67 -1.58 5.18
C GLY A 286 20.69 -1.26 4.04
N ILE A 287 19.66 -0.47 4.31
CA ILE A 287 18.54 -0.23 3.39
C ILE A 287 18.75 1.07 2.62
N TYR A 288 18.67 1.03 1.28
CA TYR A 288 18.54 2.24 0.45
C TYR A 288 17.14 2.84 0.57
N GLY A 289 16.13 1.98 0.42
CA GLY A 289 14.73 2.34 0.36
C GLY A 289 13.79 1.15 0.45
N ALA A 290 12.52 1.45 0.69
CA ALA A 290 11.42 0.50 0.76
C ALA A 290 10.29 0.90 -0.19
N THR A 291 9.74 -0.07 -0.91
CA THR A 291 8.47 0.07 -1.64
C THR A 291 7.36 -0.59 -0.85
N PHE A 292 6.49 0.26 -0.31
CA PHE A 292 5.26 -0.10 0.38
C PHE A 292 4.19 -0.42 -0.67
N PHE A 293 3.35 -1.44 -0.48
CA PHE A 293 2.34 -1.87 -1.45
C PHE A 293 0.98 -2.13 -0.78
N SER A 294 -0.08 -1.65 -1.41
CA SER A 294 -1.47 -1.77 -0.95
C SER A 294 -2.37 -2.28 -2.07
N LEU A 295 -3.25 -3.21 -1.73
CA LEU A 295 -4.23 -3.80 -2.64
C LEU A 295 -5.61 -3.87 -1.96
N ALA A 296 -6.67 -3.54 -2.70
CA ALA A 296 -8.06 -3.61 -2.24
C ALA A 296 -9.00 -3.96 -3.41
N PRO A 297 -10.22 -4.48 -3.15
CA PRO A 297 -11.24 -4.62 -4.19
C PRO A 297 -11.65 -3.26 -4.76
N LEU A 298 -11.72 -3.11 -6.08
CA LEU A 298 -12.06 -1.84 -6.72
C LEU A 298 -13.53 -1.47 -6.43
N VAL A 299 -13.75 -0.33 -5.78
CA VAL A 299 -15.10 0.18 -5.47
C VAL A 299 -15.60 1.00 -6.66
N THR A 300 -16.39 0.38 -7.54
CA THR A 300 -16.95 1.02 -8.74
C THR A 300 -18.31 1.69 -8.52
N GLU A 301 -19.11 1.18 -7.59
CA GLU A 301 -20.49 1.64 -7.36
C GLU A 301 -20.62 2.53 -6.11
N PRO A 302 -21.32 3.68 -6.20
CA PRO A 302 -21.57 4.55 -5.05
C PRO A 302 -22.41 3.82 -3.98
N PRO A 303 -22.41 4.29 -2.72
CA PRO A 303 -23.17 3.65 -1.67
C PRO A 303 -24.67 3.90 -1.84
N THR A 304 -25.53 3.06 -1.27
CA THR A 304 -26.95 3.42 -1.16
C THR A 304 -27.20 4.32 0.04
N LYS A 305 -28.28 5.10 -0.03
CA LYS A 305 -28.72 6.00 1.04
C LYS A 305 -28.96 5.26 2.37
N PRO A 306 -28.56 5.81 3.54
CA PRO A 306 -28.93 5.27 4.85
C PRO A 306 -30.46 5.18 5.04
N THR A 307 -30.93 4.21 5.82
CA THR A 307 -32.36 3.97 6.04
C THR A 307 -32.71 3.86 7.53
N ASN A 308 -34.01 3.77 7.85
CA ASN A 308 -34.55 3.64 9.21
C ASN A 308 -33.90 4.58 10.26
N PRO A 309 -33.96 5.91 10.08
CA PRO A 309 -33.39 6.87 11.03
C PRO A 309 -34.12 6.84 12.37
N SER A 310 -33.36 6.86 13.46
CA SER A 310 -33.81 6.99 14.84
C SER A 310 -33.03 8.14 15.52
N PRO A 311 -33.67 9.14 16.13
CA PRO A 311 -35.11 9.41 16.13
C PRO A 311 -35.66 9.60 14.72
N THR A 312 -36.88 9.10 14.48
CA THR A 312 -37.53 9.20 13.17
C THR A 312 -37.78 10.64 12.76
N ASN A 313 -37.90 10.89 11.45
CA ASN A 313 -38.33 12.18 10.95
C ASN A 313 -39.68 12.57 11.59
N THR A 314 -39.82 13.83 12.02
CA THR A 314 -40.96 14.38 12.79
C THR A 314 -41.16 13.86 14.22
N ALA A 315 -40.22 13.09 14.79
CA ALA A 315 -40.30 12.65 16.19
C ALA A 315 -40.36 13.83 17.18
N THR A 316 -41.20 13.70 18.20
CA THR A 316 -41.38 14.66 19.31
C THR A 316 -41.07 14.00 20.65
N GLY A 317 -40.81 14.81 21.69
CA GLY A 317 -40.41 14.27 23.01
C GLY A 317 -39.05 13.58 23.04
N VAL A 318 -38.22 13.80 22.02
CA VAL A 318 -36.85 13.27 21.90
C VAL A 318 -35.99 13.78 23.05
N SER A 319 -35.24 12.88 23.70
CA SER A 319 -34.32 13.24 24.80
C SER A 319 -33.25 14.22 24.32
N CYS A 320 -32.88 15.17 25.18
CA CYS A 320 -31.72 16.04 24.96
C CYS A 320 -30.38 15.27 24.91
N SER A 321 -30.37 13.98 25.30
CA SER A 321 -29.24 13.05 25.19
C SER A 321 -29.44 11.95 24.14
N ALA A 322 -30.38 12.12 23.21
CA ALA A 322 -30.70 11.09 22.21
C ALA A 322 -29.52 10.80 21.28
N ILE A 323 -29.21 9.51 21.12
CA ILE A 323 -28.28 9.00 20.12
C ILE A 323 -29.01 8.97 18.77
N LEU A 324 -28.36 9.50 17.73
CA LEU A 324 -28.81 9.36 16.34
C LEU A 324 -28.31 8.02 15.80
N ALA A 325 -29.17 7.22 15.18
CA ALA A 325 -28.83 5.90 14.65
C ALA A 325 -29.57 5.62 13.33
N TRP A 326 -28.97 4.81 12.47
CA TRP A 326 -29.51 4.46 11.15
C TRP A 326 -29.16 3.01 10.78
N HIS A 327 -29.88 2.48 9.79
CA HIS A 327 -29.47 1.26 9.10
C HIS A 327 -28.46 1.62 7.99
N GLN A 328 -27.47 0.74 7.82
CA GLN A 328 -26.40 0.92 6.85
C GLN A 328 -26.90 1.02 5.40
N GLY A 329 -26.19 1.79 4.59
CA GLY A 329 -26.27 1.69 3.13
C GLY A 329 -25.41 0.51 2.63
N THR A 330 -25.77 -0.09 1.50
CA THR A 330 -24.85 -1.00 0.81
C THR A 330 -23.65 -0.21 0.29
N ASN A 331 -22.49 -0.86 0.22
CA ASN A 331 -21.20 -0.32 -0.24
C ASN A 331 -20.69 0.93 0.53
N ALA A 332 -21.29 1.29 1.67
CA ALA A 332 -20.87 2.45 2.47
C ALA A 332 -19.64 2.13 3.32
N ALA A 333 -18.57 2.91 3.15
CA ALA A 333 -17.34 2.83 3.95
C ALA A 333 -17.39 3.79 5.16
N SER A 334 -18.02 4.97 5.00
CA SER A 334 -18.28 5.89 6.09
C SER A 334 -19.62 6.62 5.94
N TYR A 335 -19.97 7.36 6.98
CA TYR A 335 -21.16 8.18 7.13
C TYR A 335 -20.78 9.59 7.56
N ASP A 336 -21.08 10.57 6.70
CA ASP A 336 -20.97 11.99 7.06
C ASP A 336 -22.24 12.41 7.80
N VAL A 337 -22.09 12.76 9.08
CA VAL A 337 -23.20 13.12 9.96
C VAL A 337 -23.34 14.65 10.00
N TYR A 338 -24.54 15.12 9.71
CA TYR A 338 -24.92 16.54 9.77
C TYR A 338 -26.02 16.73 10.81
N LEU A 339 -25.88 17.75 11.67
CA LEU A 339 -26.84 18.09 12.72
C LEU A 339 -26.83 19.61 12.97
N GLY A 340 -28.00 20.22 13.03
CA GLY A 340 -28.13 21.64 13.36
C GLY A 340 -29.58 22.07 13.50
N THR A 341 -29.83 23.38 13.43
CA THR A 341 -31.20 23.96 13.50
C THR A 341 -31.71 24.49 12.16
N ASN A 342 -30.96 24.21 11.09
CA ASN A 342 -31.30 24.55 9.71
C ASN A 342 -32.17 23.43 9.10
N PRO A 343 -33.36 23.72 8.53
CA PRO A 343 -34.26 22.70 7.97
C PRO A 343 -33.69 21.93 6.78
N THR A 344 -32.58 22.38 6.21
CA THR A 344 -31.77 21.68 5.21
C THR A 344 -30.31 21.67 5.66
N PRO A 345 -29.91 20.74 6.53
CA PRO A 345 -28.51 20.60 6.96
C PRO A 345 -27.58 20.45 5.77
N GLY A 346 -26.46 21.16 5.77
CA GLY A 346 -25.40 21.13 4.77
C GLY A 346 -24.02 21.28 5.42
N ALA A 347 -23.03 21.79 4.69
CA ALA A 347 -21.66 21.93 5.19
C ALA A 347 -21.53 22.65 6.57
N PRO A 348 -22.31 23.71 6.90
CA PRO A 348 -22.26 24.35 8.22
C PRO A 348 -22.74 23.47 9.38
N GLU A 349 -23.51 22.42 9.11
CA GLU A 349 -24.05 21.49 10.10
C GLU A 349 -23.24 20.20 10.22
N PHE A 350 -22.14 20.03 9.48
CA PHE A 350 -21.28 18.84 9.54
C PHE A 350 -20.68 18.63 10.93
N GLN A 351 -20.78 17.41 11.46
CA GLN A 351 -20.27 17.03 12.78
C GLN A 351 -19.04 16.12 12.69
N THR A 352 -19.11 15.06 11.89
CA THR A 352 -18.06 14.04 11.79
C THR A 352 -18.27 13.13 10.57
N SER A 353 -17.22 12.41 10.16
CA SER A 353 -17.31 11.25 9.26
C SER A 353 -16.89 9.99 10.03
N GLN A 354 -17.65 8.91 9.92
CA GLN A 354 -17.47 7.72 10.77
C GLN A 354 -17.98 6.43 10.11
N ALA A 355 -17.34 5.29 10.37
CA ALA A 355 -17.80 3.98 9.89
C ALA A 355 -19.04 3.45 10.65
N GLY A 356 -19.21 3.83 11.92
CA GLY A 356 -20.33 3.38 12.76
C GLY A 356 -21.67 3.99 12.35
N THR A 357 -22.76 3.22 12.50
CA THR A 357 -24.12 3.65 12.13
C THR A 357 -24.89 4.39 13.23
N ASN A 358 -24.18 4.96 14.21
CA ASN A 358 -24.77 5.76 15.28
C ASN A 358 -23.83 6.88 15.75
N TYR A 359 -24.39 8.02 16.13
CA TYR A 359 -23.69 9.23 16.54
C TYR A 359 -24.32 9.81 17.81
N THR A 360 -23.50 10.21 18.77
CA THR A 360 -23.93 10.82 20.04
C THR A 360 -23.66 12.33 20.00
N PRO A 361 -24.69 13.20 19.91
CA PRO A 361 -24.51 14.65 19.81
C PRO A 361 -23.98 15.35 21.07
N GLY A 362 -23.87 14.63 22.20
CA GLY A 362 -23.76 15.24 23.52
C GLY A 362 -25.11 15.80 23.99
N ALA A 363 -25.08 16.89 24.77
CA ALA A 363 -26.28 17.50 25.32
C ALA A 363 -26.87 18.55 24.36
N LEU A 364 -28.03 18.25 23.80
CA LEU A 364 -28.83 19.17 23.00
C LEU A 364 -29.58 20.18 23.89
N ALA A 365 -29.90 21.35 23.33
CA ALA A 365 -30.73 22.33 24.00
C ALA A 365 -32.20 21.87 24.03
N ASN A 366 -32.85 21.97 25.18
CA ASN A 366 -34.28 21.67 25.30
C ASN A 366 -35.12 22.55 24.35
N GLU A 367 -36.33 22.08 24.04
CA GLU A 367 -37.36 22.81 23.29
C GLU A 367 -37.02 23.20 21.84
N ARG A 368 -35.82 22.87 21.36
CA ARG A 368 -35.30 23.32 20.08
C ARG A 368 -35.55 22.29 18.99
N THR A 369 -36.07 22.73 17.85
CA THR A 369 -36.12 21.87 16.66
C THR A 369 -34.71 21.67 16.11
N TYR A 370 -34.28 20.42 16.06
CA TYR A 370 -33.05 19.99 15.39
C TYR A 370 -33.40 19.24 14.10
N TYR A 371 -32.53 19.38 13.11
CA TYR A 371 -32.58 18.66 11.85
C TYR A 371 -31.25 17.95 11.66
N TRP A 372 -31.30 16.71 11.21
CA TRP A 372 -30.12 15.90 10.95
C TRP A 372 -30.22 15.18 9.61
N ARG A 373 -29.06 14.86 9.06
CA ARG A 373 -28.88 14.15 7.79
C ARG A 373 -27.65 13.26 7.91
N VAL A 374 -27.66 12.11 7.25
CA VAL A 374 -26.49 11.25 7.15
C VAL A 374 -26.28 10.89 5.69
N ASP A 375 -25.12 11.24 5.15
CA ASP A 375 -24.73 10.80 3.81
C ASP A 375 -23.85 9.56 3.92
N ALA A 376 -24.15 8.51 3.17
CA ALA A 376 -23.23 7.40 3.01
C ALA A 376 -22.13 7.76 2.01
N VAL A 377 -20.89 7.33 2.26
CA VAL A 377 -19.70 7.65 1.45
C VAL A 377 -18.85 6.40 1.20
N ASN A 378 -18.30 6.29 -0.01
CA ASN A 378 -17.22 5.37 -0.40
C ASN A 378 -16.33 6.02 -1.48
N ALA A 379 -15.37 5.28 -2.05
CA ALA A 379 -14.46 5.81 -3.07
C ALA A 379 -15.16 6.20 -4.40
N ALA A 380 -16.22 5.48 -4.80
CA ALA A 380 -17.03 5.80 -5.98
C ALA A 380 -17.97 7.01 -5.78
N GLY A 381 -18.25 7.41 -4.54
CA GLY A 381 -18.95 8.66 -4.26
C GLY A 381 -19.82 8.66 -3.01
N LYS A 382 -20.91 9.41 -3.07
CA LYS A 382 -21.77 9.74 -1.93
C LYS A 382 -23.26 9.61 -2.26
N ALA A 383 -24.03 9.05 -1.33
CA ALA A 383 -25.50 9.07 -1.36
C ALA A 383 -26.08 9.89 -0.19
N THR A 384 -26.75 10.98 -0.53
CA THR A 384 -27.24 12.00 0.40
C THR A 384 -28.46 11.54 1.21
N GLY A 385 -28.45 11.83 2.52
CA GLY A 385 -29.51 11.52 3.50
C GLY A 385 -30.83 12.26 3.31
#